data_AF-A0ABD7YGW0-F1
#
_entry.id   AF-A0ABD7YGW0-F1
#
_cell.length_a   1.000
_cell.length_b   1.000
_cell.length_c   1.000
_cell.angle_alpha   90.00
_cell.angle_beta   90.00
_cell.angle_gamma   90.00
#
_symmetry.space_group_name_H-M   'P 1'
#
loop_
_entity.id
_entity.type
_entity.pdbx_description
1 polymer ?
#
loop_
_entity_poly.entity_id
_entity_poly.type
_entity_poly.pdbx_seq_one_letter_code
_entity_poly.pdbx_strand_id
1 'polypeptide(L)'
;MKREEQMKKVAKLIIATSMAAFLAACGGGGGDGGSASSGGSSGGGSNPTPVQQNATDPYTGQPAAGSATNQISGSVVNGATAGATVTIYALNNDGTNGNAIGSAITDASGAFTATLRQAPTGMIRIVATGGTFISEADASTQNNASLELVAPYVTTALNTFIVTPVTHYASQRISFLVKQGQSLISAYSKASSAAVSVLSGLDAIASTNRAHSGVDYLSITPGSSQDTLNAYADTLKALEYYGVKYDLPSHTTVRIFIATSIAGNNGVTDQNGQAVNVGAWSGQVFNESAPLTVASMAGGISVQDAVASIVQQMNAAQACASGDHTAFYARFPLAAGQSDYLDSTTCATYTSNMNTISAKIPTNNRSKYVG
;
A
#
# COMPACT_ATOMS: atom_id res chain seq x y z
N MET A 1 -31.09 -19.84 30.67
CA MET A 1 -31.30 -20.83 29.59
C MET A 1 -31.19 -20.28 28.17
N LYS A 2 -31.80 -19.14 27.75
CA LYS A 2 -31.62 -18.61 26.37
C LYS A 2 -30.28 -17.88 26.08
N ARG A 3 -29.46 -17.59 27.10
CA ARG A 3 -28.11 -16.98 26.93
C ARG A 3 -26.96 -17.99 26.85
N GLU A 4 -27.18 -19.24 27.26
CA GLU A 4 -26.11 -20.26 27.26
C GLU A 4 -25.97 -21.00 25.91
N GLU A 5 -27.03 -21.05 25.09
CA GLU A 5 -26.94 -21.63 23.73
C GLU A 5 -26.26 -20.69 22.71
N GLN A 6 -26.30 -19.37 22.92
CA GLN A 6 -25.62 -18.41 22.04
C GLN A 6 -24.09 -18.47 22.19
N MET A 7 -23.58 -18.81 23.38
CA MET A 7 -22.14 -18.95 23.60
C MET A 7 -21.54 -20.23 23.00
N LYS A 8 -22.34 -21.28 22.76
CA LYS A 8 -21.85 -22.52 22.14
C LYS A 8 -21.71 -22.45 20.61
N LYS A 9 -22.38 -21.50 19.94
CA LYS A 9 -22.21 -21.29 18.48
C LYS A 9 -21.03 -20.40 18.12
N VAL A 10 -20.52 -19.61 19.04
CA VAL A 10 -19.31 -18.77 18.84
C VAL A 10 -18.02 -19.56 19.08
N ALA A 11 -18.08 -20.71 19.77
CA ALA A 11 -16.91 -21.52 20.14
C ALA A 11 -16.38 -22.47 19.05
N LYS A 12 -16.79 -22.35 17.77
CA LYS A 12 -16.31 -23.21 16.67
C LYS A 12 -15.51 -22.49 15.58
N LEU A 13 -15.10 -21.24 15.80
CA LEU A 13 -14.23 -20.50 14.88
C LEU A 13 -12.98 -19.95 15.59
N ILE A 14 -12.27 -20.80 16.33
CA ILE A 14 -10.92 -20.49 16.81
C ILE A 14 -10.09 -21.77 16.67
N ILE A 15 -9.45 -21.95 15.52
CA ILE A 15 -8.27 -22.80 15.37
C ILE A 15 -7.20 -21.99 14.64
N ALA A 16 -6.23 -21.56 15.45
CA ALA A 16 -4.81 -21.34 15.18
C ALA A 16 -4.39 -20.37 14.06
N THR A 17 -4.35 -19.08 14.41
CA THR A 17 -3.32 -18.15 13.91
C THR A 17 -2.37 -17.82 15.06
N SER A 18 -1.57 -18.80 15.47
CA SER A 18 -0.45 -18.60 16.38
C SER A 18 0.77 -18.17 15.57
N MET A 19 0.87 -16.87 15.31
CA MET A 19 2.10 -16.26 14.80
C MET A 19 3.08 -16.15 15.97
N ALA A 20 4.15 -16.92 15.88
CA ALA A 20 5.24 -16.91 16.84
C ALA A 20 5.92 -15.54 16.86
N ALA A 21 5.88 -14.90 18.03
CA ALA A 21 6.71 -13.75 18.35
C ALA A 21 8.18 -14.18 18.33
N PHE A 22 8.95 -13.72 17.35
CA PHE A 22 10.40 -13.68 17.48
C PHE A 22 10.80 -12.38 18.18
N LEU A 23 11.35 -12.54 19.38
CA LEU A 23 12.23 -11.56 20.00
C LEU A 23 13.36 -11.23 19.01
N ALA A 24 13.52 -9.96 18.68
CA ALA A 24 14.81 -9.42 18.27
C ALA A 24 15.29 -8.47 19.37
N ALA A 25 16.42 -8.87 19.95
CA ALA A 25 17.06 -8.26 21.08
C ALA A 25 17.58 -6.85 20.79
N CYS A 26 17.60 -6.05 21.85
CA CYS A 26 18.54 -4.96 22.05
C CYS A 26 19.98 -5.49 21.91
N GLY A 27 20.84 -4.82 21.12
CA GLY A 27 22.27 -5.14 21.08
C GLY A 27 23.07 -4.41 19.99
N GLY A 28 23.95 -3.51 20.42
CA GLY A 28 25.07 -2.93 19.64
C GLY A 28 25.02 -1.40 19.59
N GLY A 29 25.81 -0.59 20.30
CA GLY A 29 27.03 -0.85 21.06
C GLY A 29 28.27 -0.31 20.36
N GLY A 30 28.63 0.96 20.63
CA GLY A 30 30.00 1.46 20.84
C GLY A 30 30.92 1.73 19.65
N GLY A 31 31.49 2.95 19.63
CA GLY A 31 32.63 3.31 18.78
C GLY A 31 33.09 4.76 18.93
N ASP A 32 33.56 5.15 20.13
CA ASP A 32 34.37 6.35 20.32
C ASP A 32 35.80 6.11 19.79
N GLY A 33 36.34 7.06 19.04
CA GLY A 33 37.70 7.03 18.52
C GLY A 33 38.11 8.36 17.92
N GLY A 34 38.48 9.31 18.78
CA GLY A 34 39.02 10.59 18.35
C GLY A 34 40.42 10.46 17.72
N SER A 35 40.74 11.36 16.80
CA SER A 35 42.03 12.05 16.76
C SER A 35 41.93 13.23 15.80
N ALA A 36 42.19 14.41 16.35
CA ALA A 36 42.50 15.61 15.59
C ALA A 36 43.77 15.36 14.75
N SER A 37 43.75 15.83 13.51
CA SER A 37 44.99 16.25 12.85
C SER A 37 44.74 17.59 12.15
N SER A 38 45.40 18.60 12.68
CA SER A 38 45.57 19.93 12.11
C SER A 38 46.80 19.95 11.21
N GLY A 39 46.65 20.50 10.02
CA GLY A 39 47.71 20.85 9.07
C GLY A 39 47.11 20.84 7.66
N GLY A 40 47.19 21.86 6.80
CA GLY A 40 48.04 23.04 6.78
C GLY A 40 48.48 23.28 5.33
N SER A 41 47.79 24.20 4.65
CA SER A 41 48.25 25.05 3.53
C SER A 41 48.16 24.60 2.06
N SER A 42 47.61 25.56 1.28
CA SER A 42 47.97 26.05 -0.07
C SER A 42 47.62 25.25 -1.33
N GLY A 43 46.81 25.87 -2.21
CA GLY A 43 46.98 25.74 -3.67
C GLY A 43 45.71 25.79 -4.53
N GLY A 44 45.37 26.98 -5.04
CA GLY A 44 44.96 27.21 -6.43
C GLY A 44 43.79 26.45 -7.07
N GLY A 45 42.68 27.16 -7.26
CA GLY A 45 42.19 27.43 -8.61
C GLY A 45 41.52 26.30 -9.39
N SER A 46 40.29 25.98 -9.02
CA SER A 46 39.14 25.91 -9.93
C SER A 46 37.93 25.67 -9.04
N ASN A 47 36.97 26.60 -9.00
CA ASN A 47 35.68 26.30 -8.40
C ASN A 47 35.14 25.09 -9.19
N PRO A 48 35.04 23.87 -8.63
CA PRO A 48 34.31 22.84 -9.34
C PRO A 48 32.92 23.41 -9.55
N THR A 49 32.46 23.40 -10.80
CA THR A 49 31.04 23.60 -11.08
C THR A 49 30.32 22.69 -10.09
N PRO A 50 29.39 23.18 -9.25
CA PRO A 50 28.75 22.33 -8.25
C PRO A 50 28.16 21.14 -8.99
N VAL A 51 28.80 19.97 -8.85
CA VAL A 51 28.24 18.74 -9.41
C VAL A 51 26.95 18.58 -8.62
N GLN A 52 25.82 18.68 -9.32
CA GLN A 52 24.51 18.57 -8.68
C GLN A 52 24.50 17.22 -7.96
N GLN A 53 24.67 17.26 -6.65
CA GLN A 53 24.79 16.06 -5.84
C GLN A 53 23.45 15.35 -5.93
N ASN A 54 23.45 14.09 -6.40
CA ASN A 54 22.26 13.27 -6.36
C ASN A 54 21.71 13.23 -4.94
N ALA A 55 20.39 13.19 -4.83
CA ALA A 55 19.73 12.98 -3.56
C ALA A 55 20.24 11.69 -2.88
N THR A 56 20.24 11.69 -1.56
CA THR A 56 20.65 10.53 -0.75
C THR A 56 19.54 9.48 -0.74
N ASP A 57 19.90 8.23 -0.97
CA ASP A 57 18.99 7.10 -0.81
C ASP A 57 18.74 6.83 0.69
N PRO A 58 17.47 6.85 1.15
CA PRO A 58 17.13 6.68 2.56
C PRO A 58 17.41 5.29 3.13
N TYR A 59 17.66 4.27 2.28
CA TYR A 59 17.98 2.91 2.72
C TYR A 59 19.48 2.65 2.82
N THR A 60 20.29 3.27 1.95
CA THR A 60 21.75 3.04 1.89
C THR A 60 22.57 4.18 2.50
N GLY A 61 21.99 5.37 2.63
CA GLY A 61 22.72 6.59 3.03
C GLY A 61 23.73 7.08 1.99
N GLN A 62 23.76 6.46 0.80
CA GLN A 62 24.66 6.81 -0.30
C GLN A 62 23.93 7.69 -1.33
N PRO A 63 24.66 8.36 -2.25
CA PRO A 63 24.04 9.03 -3.38
C PRO A 63 23.20 8.04 -4.21
N ALA A 64 21.97 8.43 -4.55
CA ALA A 64 21.08 7.62 -5.38
C ALA A 64 21.72 7.31 -6.74
N ALA A 65 21.46 6.11 -7.27
CA ALA A 65 21.95 5.69 -8.57
C ALA A 65 21.30 6.48 -9.73
N GLY A 66 22.00 6.59 -10.86
CA GLY A 66 21.58 7.38 -12.02
C GLY A 66 22.02 8.84 -11.93
N SER A 67 21.58 9.69 -12.85
CA SER A 67 21.78 11.15 -12.78
C SER A 67 20.47 11.84 -12.44
N ALA A 68 20.51 12.96 -11.73
CA ALA A 68 19.33 13.78 -11.47
C ALA A 68 18.58 14.11 -12.78
N THR A 69 17.27 13.96 -12.80
CA THR A 69 16.43 14.21 -13.98
C THR A 69 15.16 14.98 -13.62
N ASN A 70 14.67 15.75 -14.57
CA ASN A 70 13.39 16.44 -14.48
C ASN A 70 12.28 15.73 -15.26
N GLN A 71 12.53 14.55 -15.83
CA GLN A 71 11.50 13.78 -16.51
C GLN A 71 10.95 12.71 -15.58
N ILE A 72 9.62 12.63 -15.50
CA ILE A 72 8.90 11.58 -14.78
C ILE A 72 7.89 10.93 -15.72
N SER A 73 7.76 9.62 -15.62
CA SER A 73 6.65 8.86 -16.20
C SER A 73 6.02 7.98 -15.14
N GLY A 74 4.89 7.34 -15.46
CA GLY A 74 4.24 6.47 -14.51
C GLY A 74 2.84 6.10 -14.91
N SER A 75 2.12 5.49 -13.97
CA SER A 75 0.70 5.17 -14.12
C SER A 75 -0.04 5.31 -12.79
N VAL A 76 -1.32 5.63 -12.85
CA VAL A 76 -2.23 5.61 -11.69
C VAL A 76 -3.10 4.34 -11.78
N VAL A 77 -3.01 3.48 -10.75
CA VAL A 77 -3.55 2.11 -10.79
C VAL A 77 -4.35 1.78 -9.53
N ASN A 78 -5.67 1.75 -9.69
CA ASN A 78 -6.61 0.89 -8.93
C ASN A 78 -7.21 -0.20 -9.86
N GLY A 79 -6.60 -0.36 -11.05
CA GLY A 79 -7.27 -0.38 -12.34
C GLY A 79 -6.78 0.83 -13.13
N ALA A 80 -6.68 0.75 -14.46
CA ALA A 80 -6.15 1.85 -15.27
C ALA A 80 -7.01 3.14 -15.09
N THR A 81 -6.51 4.11 -14.32
CA THR A 81 -7.27 5.32 -13.98
C THR A 81 -7.10 6.38 -15.06
N ALA A 82 -8.11 6.53 -15.91
CA ALA A 82 -8.12 7.50 -17.01
C ALA A 82 -8.61 8.89 -16.57
N GLY A 83 -7.97 9.94 -17.08
CA GLY A 83 -8.38 11.33 -16.86
C GLY A 83 -8.08 11.89 -15.46
N ALA A 84 -7.23 11.23 -14.67
CA ALA A 84 -6.77 11.76 -13.39
C ALA A 84 -5.77 12.90 -13.61
N THR A 85 -5.91 13.98 -12.83
CA THR A 85 -4.91 15.05 -12.78
C THR A 85 -3.81 14.64 -11.83
N VAL A 86 -2.61 14.46 -12.36
CA VAL A 86 -1.41 14.17 -11.59
C VAL A 86 -0.69 15.48 -11.31
N THR A 87 -0.47 15.80 -10.04
CA THR A 87 0.33 16.96 -9.61
C THR A 87 1.52 16.48 -8.81
N ILE A 88 2.71 16.96 -9.16
CA ILE A 88 3.97 16.62 -8.50
C ILE A 88 4.38 17.81 -7.64
N TYR A 89 4.54 17.59 -6.34
CA TYR A 89 4.96 18.57 -5.36
C TYR A 89 6.36 18.24 -4.85
N ALA A 90 7.17 19.27 -4.59
CA ALA A 90 8.28 19.11 -3.65
C ALA A 90 7.71 18.74 -2.27
N LEU A 91 8.32 17.79 -1.57
CA LEU A 91 7.86 17.40 -0.23
C LEU A 91 8.65 18.17 0.82
N ASN A 92 7.94 18.86 1.71
CA ASN A 92 8.54 19.60 2.81
C ASN A 92 9.01 18.63 3.92
N ASN A 93 9.97 19.07 4.74
CA ASN A 93 10.48 18.28 5.87
C ASN A 93 9.42 17.97 6.95
N ASP A 94 8.32 18.73 6.99
CA ASP A 94 7.17 18.51 7.88
C ASP A 94 6.13 17.51 7.29
N GLY A 95 6.43 16.92 6.14
CA GLY A 95 5.57 15.95 5.45
C GLY A 95 4.39 16.58 4.69
N THR A 96 4.32 17.92 4.62
CA THR A 96 3.32 18.64 3.82
C THR A 96 3.78 18.85 2.38
N ASN A 97 2.84 19.10 1.48
CA ASN A 97 3.15 19.45 0.10
C ASN A 97 3.75 20.86 0.06
N GLY A 98 4.92 20.99 -0.56
CA GLY A 98 5.51 22.27 -0.94
C GLY A 98 4.98 22.76 -2.29
N ASN A 99 5.83 23.46 -3.04
CA ASN A 99 5.46 23.98 -4.36
C ASN A 99 5.18 22.85 -5.36
N ALA A 100 4.16 23.03 -6.20
CA ALA A 100 3.96 22.20 -7.38
C ALA A 100 5.11 22.43 -8.38
N ILE A 101 5.76 21.34 -8.78
CA ILE A 101 6.93 21.34 -9.67
C ILE A 101 6.67 20.66 -11.01
N GLY A 102 5.51 20.02 -11.19
CA GLY A 102 5.06 19.44 -12.45
C GLY A 102 3.60 18.99 -12.38
N SER A 103 3.00 18.73 -13.54
CA SER A 103 1.65 18.16 -13.64
C SER A 103 1.49 17.40 -14.96
N ALA A 104 0.58 16.43 -14.99
CA ALA A 104 0.15 15.68 -16.16
C ALA A 104 -1.31 15.22 -16.00
N ILE A 105 -1.89 14.68 -17.07
CA ILE A 105 -3.20 14.01 -17.05
C ILE A 105 -2.96 12.57 -17.50
N THR A 106 -3.60 11.62 -16.83
CA THR A 106 -3.51 10.21 -17.24
C THR A 106 -4.31 9.93 -18.50
N ASP A 107 -3.74 9.13 -19.39
CA ASP A 107 -4.42 8.63 -20.58
C ASP A 107 -5.37 7.46 -20.28
N ALA A 108 -5.96 6.85 -21.32
CA ALA A 108 -6.90 5.74 -21.18
C ALA A 108 -6.29 4.46 -20.55
N SER A 109 -4.96 4.32 -20.61
CA SER A 109 -4.23 3.24 -19.94
C SER A 109 -3.84 3.58 -18.50
N GLY A 110 -4.20 4.78 -18.03
CA GLY A 110 -3.81 5.31 -16.73
C GLY A 110 -2.37 5.84 -16.70
N ALA A 111 -1.68 5.88 -17.84
CA ALA A 111 -0.29 6.30 -17.93
C ALA A 111 -0.18 7.84 -17.98
N PHE A 112 0.92 8.38 -17.45
CA PHE A 112 1.24 9.80 -17.52
C PHE A 112 2.73 10.02 -17.79
N THR A 113 3.05 11.20 -18.33
CA THR A 113 4.42 11.71 -18.43
C THR A 113 4.40 13.20 -18.09
N ALA A 114 5.35 13.63 -17.26
CA ALA A 114 5.48 15.00 -16.80
C ALA A 114 6.93 15.46 -16.89
N THR A 115 7.14 16.67 -17.40
CA THR A 115 8.42 17.38 -17.27
C THR A 115 8.33 18.34 -16.11
N LEU A 116 9.24 18.17 -15.14
CA LEU A 116 9.37 19.03 -13.97
C LEU A 116 10.12 20.31 -14.32
N ARG A 117 9.81 21.39 -13.60
CA ARG A 117 10.49 22.69 -13.75
C ARG A 117 12.00 22.61 -13.49
N GLN A 118 12.42 21.72 -12.61
CA GLN A 118 13.81 21.39 -12.34
C GLN A 118 13.92 19.95 -11.79
N ALA A 119 15.11 19.36 -11.88
CA ALA A 119 15.36 18.07 -11.24
C ALA A 119 15.23 18.22 -9.70
N PRO A 120 14.41 17.40 -9.02
CA PRO A 120 14.25 17.47 -7.58
C PRO A 120 15.56 17.19 -6.83
N THR A 121 15.83 17.97 -5.78
CA THR A 121 16.98 17.76 -4.89
C THR A 121 16.61 17.01 -3.61
N GLY A 122 15.32 16.70 -3.42
CA GLY A 122 14.79 15.97 -2.28
C GLY A 122 13.56 15.17 -2.66
N MET A 123 12.85 14.68 -1.65
CA MET A 123 11.65 13.87 -1.86
C MET A 123 10.55 14.66 -2.58
N ILE A 124 9.74 13.95 -3.34
CA ILE A 124 8.55 14.51 -4.01
C ILE A 124 7.31 13.74 -3.59
N ARG A 125 6.15 14.41 -3.64
CA ARG A 125 4.85 13.74 -3.59
C ARG A 125 4.15 13.87 -4.92
N ILE A 126 3.72 12.74 -5.46
CA ILE A 126 2.85 12.65 -6.63
C ILE A 126 1.44 12.45 -6.10
N VAL A 127 0.51 13.32 -6.49
CA VAL A 127 -0.90 13.27 -6.09
C VAL A 127 -1.75 13.17 -7.35
N ALA A 128 -2.53 12.10 -7.47
CA ALA A 128 -3.45 11.87 -8.58
C ALA A 128 -4.90 12.04 -8.09
N THR A 129 -5.61 13.05 -8.58
CA THR A 129 -7.00 13.34 -8.22
C THR A 129 -7.92 13.27 -9.42
N GLY A 130 -9.19 12.89 -9.18
CA GLY A 130 -10.17 12.71 -10.24
C GLY A 130 -9.84 11.54 -11.17
N GLY A 131 -10.56 11.46 -12.28
CA GLY A 131 -10.49 10.32 -13.20
C GLY A 131 -11.31 9.12 -12.74
N THR A 132 -11.38 8.11 -13.60
CA THR A 132 -12.17 6.90 -13.35
C THR A 132 -11.41 5.66 -13.80
N PHE A 133 -11.73 4.51 -13.20
CA PHE A 133 -11.19 3.21 -13.58
C PHE A 133 -12.29 2.15 -13.54
N ILE A 134 -12.05 1.00 -14.16
CA ILE A 134 -12.92 -0.17 -14.05
C ILE A 134 -12.37 -1.07 -12.94
N SER A 135 -13.21 -1.36 -11.95
CA SER A 135 -12.88 -2.27 -10.84
C SER A 135 -12.73 -3.71 -11.35
N GLU A 136 -11.61 -4.35 -11.05
CA GLU A 136 -11.36 -5.75 -11.42
C GLU A 136 -12.23 -6.75 -10.62
N ALA A 137 -12.83 -6.32 -9.51
CA ALA A 137 -13.65 -7.19 -8.66
C ALA A 137 -15.08 -7.35 -9.18
N ASP A 138 -15.64 -6.32 -9.83
CA ASP A 138 -17.06 -6.27 -10.20
C ASP A 138 -17.37 -5.58 -11.54
N ALA A 139 -16.34 -5.18 -12.29
CA ALA A 139 -16.43 -4.46 -13.57
C ALA A 139 -17.20 -3.12 -13.51
N SER A 140 -17.44 -2.58 -12.32
CA SER A 140 -18.06 -1.27 -12.16
C SER A 140 -17.06 -0.15 -12.47
N THR A 141 -17.55 0.95 -13.04
CA THR A 141 -16.79 2.20 -13.12
C THR A 141 -16.72 2.81 -11.72
N GLN A 142 -15.51 3.14 -11.27
CA GLN A 142 -15.25 3.73 -9.97
C GLN A 142 -14.49 5.06 -10.16
N ASN A 143 -14.75 6.02 -9.26
CA ASN A 143 -14.04 7.28 -9.25
C ASN A 143 -12.74 7.16 -8.46
N ASN A 144 -11.69 7.79 -8.96
CA ASN A 144 -10.50 8.05 -8.16
C ASN A 144 -10.66 9.40 -7.44
N ALA A 145 -10.80 9.37 -6.12
CA ALA A 145 -10.87 10.59 -5.32
C ALA A 145 -9.48 11.23 -5.20
N SER A 146 -8.54 10.52 -4.57
CA SER A 146 -7.13 10.88 -4.47
C SER A 146 -6.30 9.63 -4.21
N LEU A 147 -5.18 9.52 -4.92
CA LEU A 147 -4.11 8.58 -4.62
C LEU A 147 -2.79 9.31 -4.61
N GLU A 148 -1.87 8.85 -3.78
CA GLU A 148 -0.60 9.53 -3.59
C GLU A 148 0.56 8.54 -3.61
N LEU A 149 1.75 9.08 -3.86
CA LEU A 149 3.01 8.37 -3.74
C LEU A 149 4.06 9.38 -3.28
N VAL A 150 4.94 8.96 -2.38
CA VAL A 150 6.17 9.71 -2.07
C VAL A 150 7.34 8.98 -2.70
N ALA A 151 8.11 9.69 -3.53
CA ALA A 151 9.36 9.18 -4.06
C ALA A 151 10.52 9.85 -3.30
N PRO A 152 11.54 9.08 -2.89
CA PRO A 152 12.63 9.60 -2.08
C PRO A 152 13.59 10.47 -2.91
N TYR A 153 13.64 10.24 -4.21
CA TYR A 153 14.46 10.94 -5.19
C TYR A 153 13.95 10.67 -6.60
N VAL A 154 14.43 11.44 -7.58
CA VAL A 154 14.13 11.28 -9.00
C VAL A 154 15.42 11.31 -9.80
N THR A 155 15.77 10.18 -10.42
CA THR A 155 17.00 10.02 -11.21
C THR A 155 16.70 9.28 -12.50
N THR A 156 17.66 9.22 -13.42
CA THR A 156 17.53 8.39 -14.62
C THR A 156 17.37 6.89 -14.33
N ALA A 157 17.69 6.43 -13.10
CA ALA A 157 17.46 5.07 -12.65
C ALA A 157 16.10 4.89 -11.95
N LEU A 158 15.51 5.96 -11.41
CA LEU A 158 14.21 5.98 -10.76
C LEU A 158 13.43 7.23 -11.18
N ASN A 159 12.71 7.13 -12.31
CA ASN A 159 11.85 8.17 -12.85
C ASN A 159 10.49 7.64 -13.34
N THR A 160 10.19 6.38 -13.04
CA THR A 160 8.90 5.75 -13.35
C THR A 160 8.21 5.39 -12.05
N PHE A 161 7.00 5.93 -11.84
CA PHE A 161 6.27 5.77 -10.58
C PHE A 161 4.85 5.25 -10.79
N ILE A 162 4.47 4.24 -10.02
CA ILE A 162 3.17 3.59 -10.07
C ILE A 162 2.37 4.03 -8.84
N VAL A 163 1.38 4.90 -9.04
CA VAL A 163 0.54 5.44 -7.96
C VAL A 163 -0.64 4.50 -7.70
N THR A 164 -0.73 3.93 -6.51
CA THR A 164 -1.74 2.92 -6.12
C THR A 164 -2.31 3.19 -4.73
N PRO A 165 -3.34 2.45 -4.27
CA PRO A 165 -3.82 2.51 -2.88
C PRO A 165 -2.72 2.19 -1.86
N VAL A 166 -1.76 1.35 -2.23
CA VAL A 166 -0.67 0.94 -1.33
C VAL A 166 0.37 2.04 -1.21
N THR A 167 0.75 2.68 -2.31
CA THR A 167 1.64 3.86 -2.25
C THR A 167 0.93 5.03 -1.58
N HIS A 168 -0.40 5.11 -1.70
CA HIS A 168 -1.21 6.11 -1.02
C HIS A 168 -1.19 5.90 0.49
N TYR A 169 -1.37 4.65 0.96
CA TYR A 169 -1.16 4.30 2.37
C TYR A 169 0.24 4.69 2.86
N ALA A 170 1.29 4.39 2.10
CA ALA A 170 2.65 4.79 2.44
C ALA A 170 2.79 6.32 2.55
N SER A 171 2.32 7.08 1.55
CA SER A 171 2.36 8.55 1.52
C SER A 171 1.66 9.17 2.74
N GLN A 172 0.46 8.67 3.07
CA GLN A 172 -0.31 9.13 4.23
C GLN A 172 0.44 8.82 5.52
N ARG A 173 1.01 7.60 5.63
CA ARG A 173 1.77 7.16 6.81
C ARG A 173 3.05 7.97 7.01
N ILE A 174 3.74 8.37 5.93
CA ILE A 174 4.90 9.28 6.00
C ILE A 174 4.48 10.58 6.68
N SER A 175 3.41 11.21 6.18
CA SER A 175 2.89 12.46 6.76
C SER A 175 2.51 12.31 8.22
N PHE A 176 1.87 11.18 8.57
CA PHE A 176 1.53 10.87 9.95
C PHE A 176 2.76 10.76 10.84
N LEU A 177 3.77 9.98 10.44
CA LEU A 177 4.98 9.77 11.25
C LEU A 177 5.80 11.05 11.43
N VAL A 178 5.87 11.91 10.40
CA VAL A 178 6.52 13.21 10.53
C VAL A 178 5.77 14.11 11.52
N LYS A 179 4.44 14.12 11.49
CA LYS A 179 3.62 14.83 12.51
C LYS A 179 3.82 14.29 13.92
N GLN A 180 4.21 13.02 14.07
CA GLN A 180 4.61 12.41 15.35
C GLN A 180 6.07 12.73 15.74
N GLY A 181 6.76 13.61 15.00
CA GLY A 181 8.11 14.08 15.31
C GLY A 181 9.24 13.27 14.68
N GLN A 182 8.95 12.31 13.79
CA GLN A 182 10.01 11.61 13.05
C GLN A 182 10.60 12.49 11.95
N SER A 183 11.89 12.29 11.65
CA SER A 183 12.49 12.90 10.45
C SER A 183 11.84 12.33 9.20
N LEU A 184 11.81 13.11 8.11
CA LEU A 184 11.22 12.69 6.85
C LEU A 184 11.83 11.39 6.30
N ILE A 185 13.16 11.22 6.42
CA ILE A 185 13.87 10.00 6.00
C ILE A 185 13.43 8.79 6.84
N SER A 186 13.37 8.93 8.16
CA SER A 186 12.94 7.84 9.05
C SER A 186 11.47 7.46 8.81
N ALA A 187 10.61 8.47 8.66
CA ALA A 187 9.21 8.30 8.32
C ALA A 187 9.02 7.57 6.98
N TYR A 188 9.80 7.94 5.96
CA TYR A 188 9.82 7.28 4.66
C TYR A 188 10.14 5.79 4.78
N SER A 189 11.30 5.45 5.35
CA SER A 189 11.73 4.05 5.44
C SER A 189 10.73 3.21 6.26
N LYS A 190 10.19 3.74 7.36
CA LYS A 190 9.20 3.04 8.19
C LYS A 190 7.85 2.86 7.49
N ALA A 191 7.38 3.87 6.75
CA ALA A 191 6.09 3.82 6.07
C ALA A 191 6.13 2.92 4.83
N SER A 192 7.18 3.01 4.02
CA SER A 192 7.36 2.17 2.84
C SER A 192 7.49 0.69 3.21
N SER A 193 8.20 0.35 4.30
CA SER A 193 8.23 -1.04 4.79
C SER A 193 6.87 -1.55 5.26
N ALA A 194 6.04 -0.69 5.87
CA ALA A 194 4.68 -1.07 6.24
C ALA A 194 3.76 -1.28 5.03
N ALA A 195 3.97 -0.55 3.94
CA ALA A 195 3.24 -0.78 2.69
C ALA A 195 3.58 -2.14 2.06
N VAL A 196 4.84 -2.57 2.18
CA VAL A 196 5.28 -3.91 1.75
C VAL A 196 4.64 -5.03 2.60
N SER A 197 4.52 -4.83 3.91
CA SER A 197 3.89 -5.83 4.80
C SER A 197 2.39 -5.98 4.54
N VAL A 198 1.70 -4.88 4.18
CA VAL A 198 0.31 -4.90 3.69
C VAL A 198 0.16 -5.78 2.44
N LEU A 199 1.17 -5.78 1.54
CA LEU A 199 1.10 -6.47 0.25
C LEU A 199 1.30 -7.98 0.32
N SER A 200 2.17 -8.47 1.20
CA SER A 200 2.59 -9.87 1.15
C SER A 200 2.30 -10.66 2.42
N GLY A 201 1.91 -10.02 3.54
CA GLY A 201 1.94 -10.65 4.87
C GLY A 201 3.34 -11.15 5.28
N LEU A 202 4.31 -10.89 4.41
CA LEU A 202 5.74 -11.14 4.42
C LEU A 202 6.37 -9.76 4.10
N ASP A 203 7.68 -9.62 4.21
CA ASP A 203 8.35 -8.33 3.97
C ASP A 203 8.91 -8.21 2.53
N ALA A 204 8.26 -8.75 1.49
CA ALA A 204 8.81 -8.66 0.13
C ALA A 204 7.78 -8.82 -1.01
N ILE A 205 7.82 -7.88 -1.98
CA ILE A 205 7.04 -7.91 -3.25
C ILE A 205 7.87 -8.57 -4.38
N ALA A 206 9.20 -8.55 -4.24
CA ALA A 206 10.15 -9.23 -5.10
C ALA A 206 11.20 -9.96 -4.24
N SER A 207 11.48 -11.22 -4.54
CA SER A 207 12.29 -12.11 -3.70
C SER A 207 13.79 -11.75 -3.63
N THR A 208 14.29 -10.82 -4.44
CA THR A 208 15.73 -10.64 -4.65
C THR A 208 16.35 -9.42 -3.96
N ASN A 209 15.59 -8.37 -3.60
CA ASN A 209 16.14 -7.18 -2.92
C ASN A 209 15.27 -6.68 -1.77
N ARG A 210 15.36 -7.38 -0.63
CA ARG A 210 14.64 -6.98 0.60
C ARG A 210 15.18 -5.68 1.23
N ALA A 211 16.40 -5.29 0.91
CA ALA A 211 17.05 -4.11 1.50
C ALA A 211 16.56 -2.78 0.89
N HIS A 212 16.06 -2.78 -0.34
CA HIS A 212 15.57 -1.60 -1.05
C HIS A 212 14.08 -1.72 -1.47
N SER A 213 13.38 -2.72 -0.94
CA SER A 213 11.98 -3.04 -1.30
C SER A 213 11.02 -1.86 -1.15
N GLY A 214 11.26 -0.95 -0.20
CA GLY A 214 10.44 0.24 0.02
C GLY A 214 10.65 1.38 -1.00
N VAL A 215 11.60 1.23 -1.93
CA VAL A 215 11.75 2.10 -3.10
C VAL A 215 11.42 1.34 -4.37
N ASP A 216 11.87 0.08 -4.47
CA ASP A 216 11.70 -0.74 -5.68
C ASP A 216 10.22 -0.92 -6.05
N TYR A 217 9.34 -1.09 -5.06
CA TYR A 217 7.91 -1.26 -5.33
C TYR A 217 7.24 -0.04 -5.98
N LEU A 218 7.85 1.14 -5.90
CA LEU A 218 7.31 2.36 -6.48
C LEU A 218 7.29 2.31 -8.02
N SER A 219 8.12 1.47 -8.65
CA SER A 219 8.18 1.33 -10.11
C SER A 219 7.59 0.01 -10.61
N ILE A 220 7.21 -0.91 -9.71
CA ILE A 220 6.62 -2.21 -10.08
C ILE A 220 5.16 -2.00 -10.48
N THR A 221 4.86 -2.29 -11.74
CA THR A 221 3.48 -2.40 -12.20
C THR A 221 2.83 -3.65 -11.58
N PRO A 222 1.69 -3.53 -10.88
CA PRO A 222 0.97 -4.68 -10.32
C PRO A 222 0.70 -5.77 -11.38
N GLY A 223 0.99 -7.03 -11.04
CA GLY A 223 0.78 -8.17 -11.95
C GLY A 223 1.79 -8.29 -13.10
N SER A 224 2.80 -7.42 -13.15
CA SER A 224 3.91 -7.56 -14.08
C SER A 224 4.85 -8.69 -13.67
N SER A 225 5.81 -9.04 -14.54
CA SER A 225 6.85 -10.02 -14.23
C SER A 225 7.73 -9.67 -13.02
N GLN A 226 7.74 -8.39 -12.59
CA GLN A 226 8.45 -7.95 -11.38
C GLN A 226 7.64 -8.22 -10.09
N ASP A 227 6.31 -8.33 -10.20
CA ASP A 227 5.39 -8.74 -9.12
C ASP A 227 5.31 -10.27 -9.07
N THR A 228 6.44 -10.93 -8.82
CA THR A 228 6.64 -12.38 -9.02
C THR A 228 5.66 -13.29 -8.28
N LEU A 229 5.06 -12.83 -7.18
CA LEU A 229 4.06 -13.57 -6.40
C LEU A 229 2.64 -13.00 -6.53
N ASN A 230 2.42 -12.07 -7.48
CA ASN A 230 1.21 -11.26 -7.62
C ASN A 230 0.77 -10.60 -6.30
N ALA A 231 1.74 -10.32 -5.41
CA ALA A 231 1.44 -9.80 -4.09
C ALA A 231 0.84 -8.40 -4.18
N TYR A 232 1.37 -7.60 -5.11
CA TYR A 232 0.87 -6.28 -5.38
C TYR A 232 -0.53 -6.33 -5.99
N ALA A 233 -0.69 -7.02 -7.12
CA ALA A 233 -1.97 -7.13 -7.82
C ALA A 233 -3.09 -7.68 -6.92
N ASP A 234 -2.83 -8.77 -6.19
CA ASP A 234 -3.87 -9.39 -5.37
C ASP A 234 -4.31 -8.53 -4.20
N THR A 235 -3.40 -7.73 -3.62
CA THR A 235 -3.78 -6.81 -2.54
C THR A 235 -4.68 -5.70 -3.06
N LEU A 236 -4.37 -5.16 -4.26
CA LEU A 236 -5.24 -4.16 -4.90
C LEU A 236 -6.62 -4.76 -5.20
N LYS A 237 -6.63 -5.97 -5.77
CA LYS A 237 -7.87 -6.69 -6.06
C LYS A 237 -8.66 -7.06 -4.80
N ALA A 238 -7.99 -7.38 -3.70
CA ALA A 238 -8.61 -7.68 -2.42
C ALA A 238 -9.25 -6.45 -1.77
N LEU A 239 -8.65 -5.26 -1.92
CA LEU A 239 -9.29 -4.00 -1.54
C LEU A 239 -10.60 -3.79 -2.31
N GLU A 240 -10.61 -4.06 -3.62
CA GLU A 240 -11.82 -3.95 -4.42
C GLU A 240 -12.88 -4.99 -4.00
N TYR A 241 -12.50 -6.24 -3.75
CA TYR A 241 -13.41 -7.27 -3.21
C TYR A 241 -13.91 -6.94 -1.80
N TYR A 242 -13.12 -6.26 -0.97
CA TYR A 242 -13.59 -5.74 0.31
C TYR A 242 -14.71 -4.71 0.09
N GLY A 243 -14.54 -3.81 -0.88
CA GLY A 243 -15.59 -2.90 -1.33
C GLY A 243 -16.85 -3.63 -1.82
N VAL A 244 -16.71 -4.69 -2.63
CA VAL A 244 -17.84 -5.54 -3.04
C VAL A 244 -18.53 -6.18 -1.84
N LYS A 245 -17.74 -6.74 -0.92
CA LYS A 245 -18.24 -7.47 0.26
C LYS A 245 -19.11 -6.58 1.14
N TYR A 246 -18.77 -5.30 1.28
CA TYR A 246 -19.48 -4.38 2.15
C TYR A 246 -20.31 -3.31 1.44
N ASP A 247 -20.45 -3.41 0.11
CA ASP A 247 -21.17 -2.41 -0.69
C ASP A 247 -20.61 -1.00 -0.48
N LEU A 248 -19.30 -0.82 -0.71
CA LEU A 248 -18.61 0.45 -0.52
C LEU A 248 -17.98 0.94 -1.83
N PRO A 249 -18.01 2.25 -2.14
CA PRO A 249 -17.16 2.82 -3.18
C PRO A 249 -15.68 2.47 -2.96
N SER A 250 -14.92 2.34 -4.05
CA SER A 250 -13.48 2.02 -3.96
C SER A 250 -12.71 3.04 -3.11
N HIS A 251 -12.92 4.35 -3.33
CA HIS A 251 -12.21 5.39 -2.57
C HIS A 251 -12.55 5.34 -1.07
N THR A 252 -13.79 5.01 -0.72
CA THR A 252 -14.20 4.82 0.69
C THR A 252 -13.47 3.63 1.30
N THR A 253 -13.31 2.53 0.56
CA THR A 253 -12.58 1.35 1.03
C THR A 253 -11.12 1.69 1.34
N VAL A 254 -10.46 2.42 0.46
CA VAL A 254 -9.08 2.91 0.68
C VAL A 254 -9.02 3.86 1.88
N ARG A 255 -9.97 4.79 1.99
CA ARG A 255 -10.05 5.75 3.12
C ARG A 255 -10.12 5.03 4.47
N ILE A 256 -11.04 4.07 4.62
CA ILE A 256 -11.20 3.37 5.91
C ILE A 256 -10.03 2.44 6.20
N PHE A 257 -9.45 1.80 5.18
CA PHE A 257 -8.23 1.00 5.33
C PHE A 257 -7.10 1.85 5.91
N ILE A 258 -6.85 3.01 5.30
CA ILE A 258 -5.81 3.94 5.77
C ILE A 258 -6.13 4.42 7.18
N ALA A 259 -7.35 4.90 7.44
CA ALA A 259 -7.73 5.44 8.74
C ALA A 259 -7.50 4.44 9.89
N THR A 260 -7.80 3.16 9.67
CA THR A 260 -7.63 2.11 10.69
C THR A 260 -6.19 1.58 10.81
N SER A 261 -5.35 1.78 9.80
CA SER A 261 -3.98 1.22 9.74
C SER A 261 -2.87 2.28 9.82
N ILE A 262 -3.20 3.58 9.81
CA ILE A 262 -2.23 4.67 9.68
C ILE A 262 -1.19 4.70 10.81
N ALA A 263 -1.61 4.38 12.04
CA ALA A 263 -0.74 4.31 13.22
C ALA A 263 0.10 3.02 13.28
N GLY A 264 -0.17 2.04 12.40
CA GLY A 264 0.44 0.71 12.44
C GLY A 264 -0.29 -0.24 13.36
N ASN A 265 -1.51 0.13 13.75
CA ASN A 265 -2.42 -0.73 14.48
C ASN A 265 -3.26 -1.51 13.47
N ASN A 266 -3.52 -2.78 13.75
CA ASN A 266 -4.54 -3.55 13.04
C ASN A 266 -5.82 -3.47 13.86
N GLY A 267 -6.76 -2.61 13.46
CA GLY A 267 -7.97 -2.37 14.25
C GLY A 267 -9.16 -1.87 13.44
N VAL A 268 -10.17 -1.40 14.16
CA VAL A 268 -11.42 -0.82 13.62
C VAL A 268 -11.63 0.64 14.03
N THR A 269 -10.62 1.22 14.67
CA THR A 269 -10.58 2.61 15.16
C THR A 269 -9.43 3.35 14.50
N ASP A 270 -9.48 4.68 14.55
CA ASP A 270 -8.41 5.55 14.06
C ASP A 270 -7.19 5.55 15.01
N GLN A 271 -6.18 6.36 14.68
CA GLN A 271 -4.96 6.53 15.48
C GLN A 271 -5.20 7.02 16.92
N ASN A 272 -6.36 7.61 17.21
CA ASN A 272 -6.74 8.14 18.52
C ASN A 272 -7.72 7.21 19.26
N GLY A 273 -7.96 6.00 18.74
CA GLY A 273 -8.93 5.06 19.29
C GLY A 273 -10.39 5.44 19.02
N GLN A 274 -10.65 6.41 18.14
CA GLN A 274 -12.00 6.84 17.78
C GLN A 274 -12.59 5.93 16.69
N ALA A 275 -13.90 5.79 16.69
CA ALA A 275 -14.58 5.00 15.66
C ALA A 275 -14.39 5.62 14.28
N VAL A 276 -14.03 4.80 13.29
CA VAL A 276 -13.92 5.22 11.89
C VAL A 276 -15.28 5.08 11.23
N ASN A 277 -15.86 6.20 10.78
CA ASN A 277 -17.08 6.19 9.99
C ASN A 277 -16.80 5.61 8.60
N VAL A 278 -17.68 4.70 8.16
CA VAL A 278 -17.68 4.09 6.84
C VAL A 278 -18.52 4.92 5.87
N GLY A 279 -19.68 5.40 6.32
CA GLY A 279 -20.70 5.97 5.46
C GLY A 279 -21.83 4.98 5.13
N ALA A 280 -22.80 5.42 4.34
CA ALA A 280 -23.93 4.59 3.92
C ALA A 280 -24.53 5.09 2.60
N TRP A 281 -25.14 4.17 1.84
CA TRP A 281 -25.92 4.52 0.67
C TRP A 281 -27.26 5.18 1.04
N SER A 282 -27.59 6.24 0.31
CA SER A 282 -28.91 6.85 0.25
C SER A 282 -29.32 6.93 -1.21
N GLY A 283 -30.09 5.93 -1.67
CA GLY A 283 -30.35 5.75 -3.10
C GLY A 283 -29.06 5.45 -3.87
N GLN A 284 -28.71 6.31 -4.83
CA GLN A 284 -27.49 6.18 -5.65
C GLN A 284 -26.32 7.03 -5.14
N VAL A 285 -26.49 7.74 -4.02
CA VAL A 285 -25.46 8.61 -3.44
C VAL A 285 -24.89 7.93 -2.21
N PHE A 286 -23.56 7.88 -2.11
CA PHE A 286 -22.88 7.41 -0.91
C PHE A 286 -22.59 8.58 0.03
N ASN A 287 -23.14 8.54 1.24
CA ASN A 287 -22.92 9.55 2.27
C ASN A 287 -21.84 9.09 3.26
N GLU A 288 -20.62 9.60 3.12
CA GLU A 288 -19.49 9.26 3.99
C GLU A 288 -19.66 9.71 5.45
N SER A 289 -20.54 10.69 5.69
CA SER A 289 -20.83 11.22 7.03
C SER A 289 -21.85 10.39 7.80
N ALA A 290 -22.44 9.35 7.20
CA ALA A 290 -23.38 8.49 7.91
C ALA A 290 -22.68 7.75 9.08
N PRO A 291 -23.35 7.59 10.24
CA PRO A 291 -22.72 7.13 11.48
C PRO A 291 -22.47 5.61 11.54
N LEU A 292 -22.45 4.91 10.40
CA LEU A 292 -22.03 3.51 10.34
C LEU A 292 -20.51 3.44 10.53
N THR A 293 -20.02 2.57 11.40
CA THR A 293 -18.59 2.47 11.73
C THR A 293 -17.97 1.19 11.19
N VAL A 294 -16.65 1.16 11.06
CA VAL A 294 -15.92 -0.05 10.63
C VAL A 294 -16.21 -1.20 11.61
N ALA A 295 -16.23 -0.92 12.91
CA ALA A 295 -16.48 -1.92 13.94
C ALA A 295 -17.85 -2.62 13.78
N SER A 296 -18.91 -1.85 13.52
CA SER A 296 -20.25 -2.42 13.34
C SER A 296 -20.43 -3.11 11.99
N MET A 297 -19.81 -2.60 10.93
CA MET A 297 -19.86 -3.19 9.60
C MET A 297 -19.09 -4.51 9.51
N ALA A 298 -17.84 -4.54 10.02
CA ALA A 298 -16.93 -5.68 9.89
C ALA A 298 -17.02 -6.67 11.06
N GLY A 299 -17.91 -6.44 12.03
CA GLY A 299 -18.05 -7.30 13.21
C GLY A 299 -16.79 -7.33 14.10
N GLY A 300 -16.06 -6.21 14.16
CA GLY A 300 -14.81 -6.07 14.92
C GLY A 300 -13.54 -6.59 14.23
N ILE A 301 -13.64 -7.17 13.03
CA ILE A 301 -12.48 -7.57 12.23
C ILE A 301 -11.84 -6.33 11.62
N SER A 302 -10.51 -6.21 11.70
CA SER A 302 -9.80 -5.08 11.10
C SER A 302 -9.90 -5.12 9.56
N VAL A 303 -9.84 -3.94 8.92
CA VAL A 303 -9.87 -3.87 7.45
C VAL A 303 -8.68 -4.62 6.85
N GLN A 304 -7.50 -4.49 7.46
CA GLN A 304 -6.28 -5.15 7.03
C GLN A 304 -6.37 -6.68 7.11
N ASP A 305 -6.87 -7.23 8.21
CA ASP A 305 -7.03 -8.69 8.35
C ASP A 305 -8.07 -9.23 7.37
N ALA A 306 -9.14 -8.47 7.13
CA ALA A 306 -10.15 -8.84 6.15
C ALA A 306 -9.61 -8.82 4.71
N VAL A 307 -8.80 -7.82 4.34
CA VAL A 307 -8.12 -7.76 3.04
C VAL A 307 -7.13 -8.92 2.89
N ALA A 308 -6.28 -9.16 3.89
CA ALA A 308 -5.35 -10.30 3.88
C ALA A 308 -6.08 -11.64 3.77
N SER A 309 -7.21 -11.79 4.47
CA SER A 309 -8.06 -12.97 4.37
C SER A 309 -8.66 -13.14 2.98
N ILE A 310 -9.09 -12.06 2.32
CA ILE A 310 -9.58 -12.12 0.93
C ILE A 310 -8.46 -12.55 -0.02
N VAL A 311 -7.24 -12.01 0.12
CA VAL A 311 -6.08 -12.43 -0.68
C VAL A 311 -5.84 -13.94 -0.54
N GLN A 312 -5.82 -14.45 0.68
CA GLN A 312 -5.62 -15.88 0.94
C GLN A 312 -6.74 -16.72 0.32
N GLN A 313 -8.01 -16.29 0.49
CA GLN A 313 -9.18 -16.98 -0.05
C GLN A 313 -9.19 -17.04 -1.58
N MET A 314 -8.82 -15.94 -2.25
CA MET A 314 -8.71 -15.86 -3.71
C MET A 314 -7.67 -16.86 -4.23
N ASN A 315 -6.47 -16.82 -3.65
CA ASN A 315 -5.37 -17.69 -4.06
C ASN A 315 -5.65 -19.16 -3.74
N ALA A 316 -6.25 -19.45 -2.59
CA ALA A 316 -6.63 -20.81 -2.21
C ALA A 316 -7.72 -21.36 -3.13
N ALA A 317 -8.77 -20.57 -3.43
CA ALA A 317 -9.82 -21.00 -4.35
C ALA A 317 -9.26 -21.32 -5.75
N GLN A 318 -8.30 -20.53 -6.24
CA GLN A 318 -7.62 -20.80 -7.52
C GLN A 318 -6.80 -22.10 -7.46
N ALA A 319 -5.99 -22.28 -6.41
CA ALA A 319 -5.18 -23.49 -6.22
C ALA A 319 -6.05 -24.75 -6.11
N CYS A 320 -7.16 -24.68 -5.37
CA CYS A 320 -8.13 -25.75 -5.23
C CYS A 320 -8.82 -26.09 -6.56
N ALA A 321 -9.10 -25.10 -7.40
CA ALA A 321 -9.72 -25.30 -8.71
C ALA A 321 -8.75 -25.94 -9.73
N SER A 322 -7.46 -25.60 -9.67
CA SER A 322 -6.43 -26.19 -10.54
C SER A 322 -5.91 -27.55 -10.05
N GLY A 323 -6.00 -27.81 -8.74
CA GLY A 323 -5.33 -28.93 -8.08
C GLY A 323 -3.82 -28.73 -7.91
N ASP A 324 -3.29 -27.56 -8.28
CA ASP A 324 -1.88 -27.19 -8.12
C ASP A 324 -1.74 -26.15 -6.99
N HIS A 325 -1.18 -26.60 -5.86
CA HIS A 325 -1.00 -25.77 -4.67
C HIS A 325 0.39 -25.11 -4.60
N THR A 326 1.25 -25.31 -5.62
CA THR A 326 2.64 -24.85 -5.60
C THR A 326 2.74 -23.32 -5.45
N ALA A 327 2.01 -22.58 -6.29
CA ALA A 327 2.01 -21.11 -6.24
C ALA A 327 1.41 -20.57 -4.94
N PHE A 328 0.38 -21.25 -4.42
CA PHE A 328 -0.22 -20.91 -3.12
C PHE A 328 0.80 -21.05 -1.99
N TYR A 329 1.51 -22.19 -1.91
CA TYR A 329 2.49 -22.44 -0.86
C TYR A 329 3.82 -21.71 -1.03
N ALA A 330 4.16 -21.26 -2.25
CA ALA A 330 5.24 -20.29 -2.45
C ALA A 330 4.95 -18.97 -1.73
N ARG A 331 3.67 -18.57 -1.66
CA ARG A 331 3.23 -17.32 -1.03
C ARG A 331 2.83 -17.47 0.44
N PHE A 332 2.23 -18.60 0.81
CA PHE A 332 1.80 -18.92 2.16
C PHE A 332 2.50 -20.20 2.64
N PRO A 333 3.80 -20.16 2.95
CA PRO A 333 4.57 -21.37 3.25
C PRO A 333 3.99 -22.15 4.42
N LEU A 334 4.00 -23.48 4.28
CA LEU A 334 3.69 -24.40 5.35
C LEU A 334 4.77 -24.32 6.44
N ALA A 335 4.37 -24.49 7.70
CA ALA A 335 5.33 -24.71 8.77
C ALA A 335 6.10 -26.02 8.52
N ALA A 336 7.33 -26.11 9.04
CA ALA A 336 8.14 -27.32 8.88
C ALA A 336 7.38 -28.56 9.41
N GLY A 337 7.18 -29.56 8.53
CA GLY A 337 6.45 -30.80 8.86
C GLY A 337 4.93 -30.68 8.79
N GLN A 338 4.36 -29.52 8.47
CA GLN A 338 2.94 -29.36 8.23
C GLN A 338 2.56 -29.98 6.88
N SER A 339 1.51 -30.80 6.86
CA SER A 339 0.95 -31.33 5.61
C SER A 339 0.18 -30.25 4.85
N ASP A 340 -0.07 -30.51 3.57
CA ASP A 340 -1.05 -29.75 2.79
C ASP A 340 -2.38 -29.67 3.57
N TYR A 341 -2.86 -28.45 3.77
CA TYR A 341 -4.11 -28.17 4.49
C TYR A 341 -5.24 -27.72 3.55
N LEU A 342 -4.94 -27.50 2.26
CA LEU A 342 -5.94 -27.26 1.22
C LEU A 342 -6.60 -28.58 0.81
N ASP A 343 -7.17 -29.28 1.80
CA ASP A 343 -7.99 -30.45 1.58
C ASP A 343 -9.36 -30.08 0.96
N SER A 344 -10.17 -31.07 0.61
CA SER A 344 -11.48 -30.86 0.00
C SER A 344 -12.41 -29.95 0.83
N THR A 345 -12.32 -30.01 2.16
CA THR A 345 -13.17 -29.22 3.07
C THR A 345 -12.71 -27.77 3.12
N THR A 346 -11.41 -27.55 3.25
CA THR A 346 -10.79 -26.22 3.20
C THR A 346 -11.03 -25.57 1.85
N CYS A 347 -10.84 -26.31 0.76
CA CYS A 347 -11.11 -25.86 -0.59
C CYS A 347 -12.57 -25.46 -0.81
N ALA A 348 -13.52 -26.27 -0.34
CA ALA A 348 -14.94 -25.94 -0.39
C ALA A 348 -15.26 -24.65 0.40
N THR A 349 -14.62 -24.48 1.57
CA THR A 349 -14.81 -23.29 2.41
C THR A 349 -14.31 -22.02 1.73
N TYR A 350 -13.07 -22.01 1.22
CA TYR A 350 -12.51 -20.84 0.53
C TYR A 350 -13.27 -20.50 -0.75
N THR A 351 -13.63 -21.51 -1.54
CA THR A 351 -14.46 -21.33 -2.74
C THR A 351 -15.82 -20.75 -2.38
N SER A 352 -16.49 -21.27 -1.34
CA SER A 352 -17.79 -20.76 -0.89
C SER A 352 -17.71 -19.31 -0.40
N ASN A 353 -16.64 -18.93 0.30
CA ASN A 353 -16.46 -17.56 0.76
C ASN A 353 -16.29 -16.60 -0.43
N MET A 354 -15.48 -16.97 -1.43
CA MET A 354 -15.32 -16.17 -2.64
C MET A 354 -16.62 -16.06 -3.43
N ASN A 355 -17.36 -17.17 -3.58
CA ASN A 355 -18.69 -17.17 -4.21
C ASN A 355 -19.68 -16.26 -3.47
N THR A 356 -19.59 -16.16 -2.14
CA THR A 356 -20.42 -15.26 -1.34
C THR A 356 -20.13 -13.79 -1.65
N ILE A 357 -18.86 -13.43 -1.87
CA ILE A 357 -18.49 -12.08 -2.28
C ILE A 357 -18.98 -11.83 -3.71
N SER A 358 -18.71 -12.75 -4.65
CA SER A 358 -19.13 -12.62 -6.05
C SER A 358 -20.65 -12.52 -6.21
N ALA A 359 -21.43 -13.23 -5.38
CA ALA A 359 -22.88 -13.16 -5.40
C ALA A 359 -23.43 -11.76 -5.06
N LYS A 360 -22.64 -10.89 -4.42
CA LYS A 360 -23.04 -9.50 -4.12
C LYS A 360 -22.92 -8.57 -5.32
N ILE A 361 -22.04 -8.86 -6.27
CA ILE A 361 -21.76 -8.03 -7.46
C ILE A 361 -23.05 -7.51 -8.14
N PRO A 362 -24.03 -8.35 -8.53
CA PRO A 362 -25.22 -7.87 -9.24
C PRO A 362 -26.15 -6.99 -8.39
N THR A 363 -26.04 -7.05 -7.06
CA THR A 363 -26.90 -6.31 -6.12
C THR A 363 -26.23 -5.07 -5.52
N ASN A 364 -24.93 -4.93 -5.74
CA ASN A 364 -24.09 -3.88 -5.15
C ASN A 364 -24.40 -2.51 -5.79
N ASN A 365 -24.35 -1.44 -5.00
CA ASN A 365 -24.64 -0.08 -5.46
C ASN A 365 -23.43 0.62 -6.08
N ARG A 366 -22.22 0.05 -5.99
CA ARG A 366 -20.99 0.55 -6.62
C ARG A 366 -21.13 0.83 -8.11
N SER A 367 -21.85 -0.02 -8.84
CA SER A 367 -22.12 0.16 -10.28
C SER A 367 -23.05 1.34 -10.58
N LYS A 368 -23.78 1.83 -9.58
CA LYS A 368 -24.70 2.96 -9.68
C LYS A 368 -24.07 4.26 -9.20
N TYR A 369 -22.81 4.23 -8.75
CA TYR A 369 -22.12 5.39 -8.25
C TYR A 369 -21.84 6.36 -9.39
N VAL A 370 -22.66 7.40 -9.50
CA VAL A 370 -22.41 8.55 -10.35
C VAL A 370 -21.69 9.56 -9.46
N GLY A 371 -20.45 9.89 -9.81
CA GLY A 371 -19.59 10.79 -9.04
C GLY A 371 -20.16 12.17 -8.79
#